data_AF-A0A834ISM2-F1
#
_entry.id   AF-A0A834ISM2-F1
#
_cell.length_a   1.000
_cell.length_b   1.000
_cell.length_c   1.000
_cell.angle_alpha   90.00
_cell.angle_beta   90.00
_cell.angle_gamma   90.00
#
_symmetry.space_group_name_H-M   'P 1'
#
loop_
_entity.id
_entity.type
_entity.pdbx_description
1 polymer ?
#
loop_
_entity_poly.entity_id
_entity_poly.type
_entity_poly.pdbx_seq_one_letter_code
_entity_poly.pdbx_strand_id
1 'polypeptide(L)'
;MEPVKQIELLEIIFATIFIKKSDIKANQLELENSNLPISFICKKKEVRLLLFILKTVTDKVWLEKQYPQGSEACKRLDQLRKNVTDALWRLDLIESLPKCKKSLLHYMLAEGETLLNICLKCAEFSKAVEVLKVFNLTDTKLAEDVYYLNRLEELKDRLGHISKKEILNGCDSDNTDVTYADLVKQFIQKYPVLVDDEEDRMIIENQNYPFLKHYLSKNSSFFNVLDLALTQTNTAAESHALIKLASTYYVATDVTESSFLRFYKRLALFYQQTGLENKLFIMNLLLDPQNLLDLRYYMSQEEFYVRLERMCTEFYDSLDKNEEGVLNKHHKSHKAFLTISQQCGDYFSKGRYLDKLFKYLKAFSRVLYLEGDFSNLISNNKNTSFFKLLSYNRSELMGKLLFDQNLDPLKFEKYFKKLKLDFLYHVTGNCFPTINLYVDENIQEDELYHENILYSPTKGVISYILKRNRLLALLLNEMYHVEGVEIDMSEIRIQNFLNFVRLPRVKHLKKNKRIRHCGNKSEYEFHG
;
A
#
# COMPACT_ATOMS: atom_id res chain seq x y z
N MET A 1 -23.38 -62.94 -31.00
CA MET A 1 -21.97 -62.76 -30.57
C MET A 1 -21.82 -63.54 -29.28
N GLU A 2 -20.81 -64.41 -29.13
CA GLU A 2 -20.65 -65.17 -27.88
C GLU A 2 -20.50 -64.19 -26.69
N PRO A 3 -21.21 -64.41 -25.57
CA PRO A 3 -21.09 -63.66 -24.30
C PRO A 3 -19.67 -63.22 -23.95
N VAL A 4 -18.72 -64.13 -24.12
CA VAL A 4 -17.31 -63.95 -23.78
C VAL A 4 -16.63 -62.92 -24.69
N LYS A 5 -16.96 -62.90 -25.99
CA LYS A 5 -16.40 -61.98 -26.98
C LYS A 5 -16.86 -60.53 -26.78
N GLN A 6 -18.06 -60.35 -26.22
CA GLN A 6 -18.58 -59.00 -25.90
C GLN A 6 -17.83 -58.37 -24.73
N ILE A 7 -17.58 -59.14 -23.66
CA ILE A 7 -16.83 -58.66 -22.49
C ILE A 7 -15.37 -58.40 -22.87
N GLU A 8 -14.77 -59.29 -23.65
CA GLU A 8 -13.40 -59.12 -24.15
C GLU A 8 -13.23 -57.83 -24.96
N LEU A 9 -14.20 -57.50 -25.82
CA LEU A 9 -14.19 -56.23 -26.55
C LEU A 9 -14.23 -55.02 -25.61
N LEU A 10 -15.07 -55.05 -24.57
CA LEU A 10 -15.19 -53.95 -23.60
C LEU A 10 -13.90 -53.79 -22.77
N GLU A 11 -13.26 -54.91 -22.38
CA GLU A 11 -11.97 -54.90 -21.70
C GLU A 11 -10.85 -54.33 -22.59
N ILE A 12 -10.83 -54.68 -23.88
CA ILE A 12 -9.87 -54.12 -24.85
C ILE A 12 -10.07 -52.61 -25.00
N ILE A 13 -11.32 -52.14 -25.10
CA ILE A 13 -11.62 -50.70 -25.17
C ILE A 13 -11.12 -50.00 -23.91
N PHE A 14 -11.35 -50.58 -22.73
CA PHE A 14 -10.86 -50.03 -21.47
C PHE A 14 -9.33 -49.98 -21.42
N ALA A 15 -8.64 -51.05 -21.81
CA ALA A 15 -7.18 -51.10 -21.84
C ALA A 15 -6.60 -50.05 -22.80
N THR A 16 -7.24 -49.83 -23.96
CA THR A 16 -6.78 -48.89 -25.00
C THR A 16 -6.66 -47.45 -24.50
N ILE A 17 -7.47 -47.06 -23.50
CA ILE A 17 -7.42 -45.74 -22.85
C ILE A 17 -6.03 -45.44 -22.30
N PHE A 18 -5.31 -46.46 -21.82
CA PHE A 18 -4.06 -46.33 -21.08
C PHE A 18 -2.82 -46.74 -21.89
N ILE A 19 -2.97 -47.11 -23.16
CA ILE A 19 -1.84 -47.49 -24.02
C ILE A 19 -1.02 -46.24 -24.39
N LYS A 20 0.31 -46.34 -24.26
CA LYS A 20 1.24 -45.28 -24.70
C LYS A 20 1.51 -45.41 -26.19
N LYS A 21 1.79 -44.29 -26.86
CA LYS A 21 2.17 -44.31 -28.29
C LYS A 21 3.45 -45.12 -28.55
N SER A 22 4.33 -45.22 -27.55
CA SER A 22 5.53 -46.08 -27.59
C SER A 22 5.17 -47.56 -27.75
N ASP A 23 4.05 -47.99 -27.18
CA ASP A 23 3.70 -49.41 -27.05
C ASP A 23 3.10 -49.97 -28.36
N ILE A 24 2.72 -49.10 -29.30
CA ILE A 24 2.18 -49.47 -30.63
C ILE A 24 3.29 -49.55 -31.69
N LYS A 25 4.41 -48.83 -31.52
CA LYS A 25 5.46 -48.79 -32.54
C LYS A 25 6.41 -49.99 -32.41
N ALA A 26 6.18 -51.02 -33.22
CA ALA A 26 7.09 -52.16 -33.41
C ALA A 26 8.36 -51.84 -34.23
N ASN A 27 8.61 -50.60 -34.64
CA ASN A 27 9.83 -50.22 -35.38
C ASN A 27 10.78 -49.41 -34.49
N GLN A 28 11.76 -50.12 -33.90
CA GLN A 28 12.72 -49.68 -32.90
C GLN A 28 13.82 -48.69 -33.37
N LEU A 29 13.71 -48.01 -34.52
CA LEU A 29 14.86 -47.28 -35.08
C LEU A 29 14.86 -45.75 -34.91
N GLU A 30 13.86 -45.13 -34.29
CA GLU A 30 13.82 -43.65 -34.17
C GLU A 30 13.58 -43.09 -32.75
N LEU A 31 13.48 -43.93 -31.70
CA LEU A 31 13.09 -43.46 -30.37
C LEU A 31 14.23 -43.21 -29.37
N GLU A 32 15.47 -43.61 -29.67
CA GLU A 32 16.57 -43.48 -28.69
C GLU A 32 17.12 -42.05 -28.54
N ASN A 33 16.76 -41.10 -29.42
CA ASN A 33 17.35 -39.75 -29.43
C ASN A 33 16.37 -38.60 -29.12
N SER A 34 15.25 -38.85 -28.44
CA SER A 34 14.36 -37.74 -28.07
C SER A 34 13.83 -37.86 -26.64
N ASN A 35 14.10 -36.82 -25.84
CA ASN A 35 13.41 -36.50 -24.59
C ASN A 35 11.93 -36.12 -24.84
N LEU A 36 11.21 -36.89 -25.64
CA LEU A 36 9.82 -36.65 -25.98
C LEU A 36 8.94 -37.13 -24.82
N PRO A 37 8.05 -36.28 -24.27
CA PRO A 37 7.20 -36.65 -23.14
C PRO A 37 6.35 -37.89 -23.48
N ILE A 38 6.21 -38.79 -22.49
CA ILE A 38 5.33 -39.97 -22.54
C ILE A 38 3.95 -39.50 -22.99
N SER A 39 3.57 -39.83 -24.23
CA SER A 39 2.30 -39.44 -24.81
C SER A 39 1.39 -40.66 -24.95
N PHE A 40 0.25 -40.59 -24.28
CA PHE A 40 -0.82 -41.58 -24.42
C PHE A 40 -1.54 -41.40 -25.76
N ILE A 41 -2.19 -42.47 -26.24
CA ILE A 41 -2.96 -42.42 -27.48
C ILE A 41 -4.20 -41.56 -27.29
N CYS A 42 -4.97 -41.84 -26.23
CA CYS A 42 -6.19 -41.14 -25.93
C CYS A 42 -5.91 -39.75 -25.34
N LYS A 43 -6.54 -38.72 -25.92
CA LYS A 43 -6.58 -37.37 -25.37
C LYS A 43 -7.61 -37.29 -24.24
N LYS A 44 -7.47 -36.28 -23.36
CA LYS A 44 -8.38 -36.02 -22.24
C LYS A 44 -9.88 -36.15 -22.57
N LYS A 45 -10.34 -35.51 -23.67
CA LYS A 45 -11.75 -35.57 -24.08
C LYS A 45 -12.20 -36.97 -24.50
N GLU A 46 -11.31 -37.75 -25.13
CA GLU A 46 -11.57 -39.12 -25.59
C GLU A 46 -11.64 -40.07 -24.39
N VAL A 47 -10.74 -39.92 -23.41
CA VAL A 47 -10.75 -40.69 -22.16
C VAL A 47 -12.10 -40.55 -21.45
N ARG A 48 -12.58 -39.31 -21.27
CA ARG A 48 -13.87 -39.04 -20.62
C ARG A 48 -15.01 -39.71 -21.39
N LEU A 49 -15.09 -39.53 -22.70
CA LEU A 49 -16.12 -40.13 -23.54
C LEU A 49 -16.13 -41.68 -23.44
N LEU A 50 -14.95 -42.30 -23.58
CA LEU A 50 -14.82 -43.76 -23.55
C LEU A 50 -15.22 -44.33 -22.19
N LEU A 51 -14.80 -43.72 -21.08
CA LEU A 51 -15.17 -44.17 -19.75
C LEU A 51 -16.67 -44.04 -19.48
N PHE A 52 -17.32 -42.95 -19.93
CA PHE A 52 -18.77 -42.80 -19.82
C PHE A 52 -19.53 -43.85 -20.64
N ILE A 53 -19.12 -44.08 -21.89
CA ILE A 53 -19.72 -45.12 -22.74
C ILE A 53 -19.55 -46.50 -22.09
N LEU A 54 -18.34 -46.84 -21.65
CA LEU A 54 -18.07 -48.11 -20.98
C LEU A 54 -18.95 -48.27 -19.75
N LYS A 55 -19.06 -47.25 -18.89
CA LYS A 55 -19.93 -47.29 -17.70
C LYS A 55 -21.37 -47.59 -18.10
N THR A 56 -21.93 -46.83 -19.03
CA THR A 56 -23.31 -47.01 -19.49
C THR A 56 -23.57 -48.40 -20.05
N VAL A 57 -22.66 -48.91 -20.88
CA VAL A 57 -22.80 -50.25 -21.48
C VAL A 57 -22.65 -51.33 -20.41
N THR A 58 -21.64 -51.26 -19.53
CA THR A 58 -21.42 -52.27 -18.49
C THR A 58 -22.56 -52.30 -17.47
N ASP A 59 -23.09 -51.14 -17.07
CA ASP A 59 -24.21 -51.06 -16.13
C ASP A 59 -25.49 -51.63 -16.77
N LYS A 60 -25.74 -51.33 -18.06
CA LYS A 60 -26.89 -51.89 -18.79
C LYS A 60 -26.82 -53.42 -18.88
N VAL A 61 -25.68 -53.96 -19.32
CA VAL A 61 -25.47 -55.41 -19.45
C VAL A 61 -25.58 -56.11 -18.09
N TRP A 62 -25.09 -55.46 -17.02
CA TRP A 62 -25.21 -55.97 -15.65
C TRP A 62 -26.67 -56.01 -15.16
N LEU A 63 -27.42 -54.92 -15.34
CA LEU A 63 -28.81 -54.80 -14.90
C LEU A 63 -29.75 -55.75 -15.65
N GLU A 64 -29.50 -55.98 -16.93
CA GLU A 64 -30.26 -56.91 -17.77
C GLU A 64 -29.98 -58.40 -17.43
N LYS A 65 -29.05 -58.68 -16.50
CA LYS A 65 -28.67 -60.04 -16.06
C LYS A 65 -28.38 -60.99 -17.24
N GLN A 66 -27.72 -60.48 -18.28
CA GLN A 66 -27.47 -61.24 -19.51
C GLN A 66 -26.58 -62.48 -19.29
N TYR A 67 -25.87 -62.56 -18.16
CA TYR A 67 -24.97 -63.66 -17.83
C TYR A 67 -25.41 -64.41 -16.57
N PRO A 68 -25.29 -65.75 -16.52
CA PRO A 68 -25.58 -66.53 -15.33
C PRO A 68 -24.76 -66.08 -14.12
N GLN A 69 -25.39 -66.00 -12.96
CA GLN A 69 -24.74 -65.58 -11.73
C GLN A 69 -23.61 -66.55 -11.37
N GLY A 70 -22.43 -66.02 -11.04
CA GLY A 70 -21.24 -66.81 -10.73
C GLY A 70 -20.46 -67.35 -11.93
N SER A 71 -20.95 -67.15 -13.16
CA SER A 71 -20.19 -67.48 -14.38
C SER A 71 -18.93 -66.62 -14.52
N GLU A 72 -17.94 -67.12 -15.26
CA GLU A 72 -16.70 -66.38 -15.54
C GLU A 72 -16.97 -65.04 -16.25
N ALA A 73 -17.92 -65.03 -17.17
CA ALA A 73 -18.40 -63.80 -17.83
C ALA A 73 -18.96 -62.80 -16.80
N CYS A 74 -19.77 -63.25 -15.85
CA CYS A 74 -20.30 -62.39 -14.79
C CYS A 74 -19.18 -61.80 -13.91
N LYS A 75 -18.17 -62.60 -13.54
CA LYS A 75 -17.02 -62.14 -12.75
C LYS A 75 -16.16 -61.11 -13.50
N ARG A 76 -15.86 -61.36 -14.77
CA ARG A 76 -15.13 -60.43 -15.64
C ARG A 76 -15.87 -59.11 -15.83
N LEU A 77 -17.18 -59.16 -16.04
CA LEU A 77 -18.02 -57.96 -16.14
C LEU A 77 -18.03 -57.16 -14.83
N ASP A 78 -18.14 -57.81 -13.67
CA ASP A 78 -18.07 -57.14 -12.37
C ASP A 78 -16.72 -56.47 -12.15
N GLN A 79 -15.63 -57.15 -12.50
CA GLN A 79 -14.28 -56.58 -12.42
C GLN A 79 -14.11 -55.38 -13.36
N LEU A 80 -14.56 -55.48 -14.61
CA LEU A 80 -14.51 -54.37 -15.55
C LEU A 80 -15.30 -53.17 -15.04
N ARG A 81 -16.50 -53.39 -14.51
CA ARG A 81 -17.36 -52.34 -13.94
C ARG A 81 -16.68 -51.62 -12.76
N LYS A 82 -16.00 -52.37 -11.87
CA LYS A 82 -15.17 -51.80 -10.79
C LYS A 82 -14.04 -50.96 -11.36
N ASN A 83 -13.29 -51.47 -12.34
CA ASN A 83 -12.18 -50.76 -12.96
C ASN A 83 -12.63 -49.46 -13.67
N VAL A 84 -13.76 -49.49 -14.39
CA VAL A 84 -14.33 -48.32 -15.05
C VAL A 84 -14.79 -47.28 -14.02
N THR A 85 -15.38 -47.72 -12.91
CA THR A 85 -15.83 -46.83 -11.84
C THR A 85 -14.64 -46.18 -11.12
N ASP A 86 -13.57 -46.93 -10.83
CA ASP A 86 -12.31 -46.41 -10.29
C ASP A 86 -11.69 -45.38 -11.24
N ALA A 87 -11.57 -45.73 -12.53
CA ALA A 87 -11.03 -44.82 -13.54
C ALA A 87 -11.83 -43.51 -13.67
N LEU A 88 -13.16 -43.55 -13.57
CA LEU A 88 -14.00 -42.36 -13.55
C LEU A 88 -13.78 -41.53 -12.29
N TRP A 89 -13.73 -42.15 -11.12
CA TRP A 89 -13.47 -41.44 -9.87
C TRP A 89 -12.10 -40.75 -9.89
N ARG A 90 -11.05 -41.43 -10.39
CA ARG A 90 -9.71 -40.85 -10.57
C ARG A 90 -9.72 -39.69 -11.57
N LEU A 91 -10.47 -39.82 -12.67
CA LEU A 91 -10.63 -38.73 -13.63
C LEU A 91 -11.22 -37.50 -12.97
N ASP A 92 -12.33 -37.64 -12.23
CA ASP A 92 -13.00 -36.54 -11.56
C ASP A 92 -12.12 -35.91 -10.47
N LEU A 93 -11.40 -36.74 -9.69
CA LEU A 93 -10.41 -36.28 -8.72
C LEU A 93 -9.36 -35.39 -9.40
N ILE A 94 -8.69 -35.87 -10.44
CA ILE A 94 -7.59 -35.14 -11.08
C ILE A 94 -8.09 -33.90 -11.82
N GLU A 95 -9.28 -33.93 -12.40
CA GLU A 95 -9.87 -32.76 -13.05
C GLU A 95 -10.27 -31.66 -12.07
N SER A 96 -10.60 -32.01 -10.83
CA SER A 96 -10.90 -31.04 -9.77
C SER A 96 -9.66 -30.32 -9.21
N LEU A 97 -8.47 -30.91 -9.37
CA LEU A 97 -7.23 -30.37 -8.79
C LEU A 97 -6.61 -29.26 -9.68
N PRO A 98 -6.23 -28.11 -9.11
CA PRO A 98 -5.63 -27.02 -9.88
C PRO A 98 -4.22 -27.39 -10.38
N LYS A 99 -4.02 -27.31 -11.71
CA LYS A 99 -2.73 -27.40 -12.43
C LYS A 99 -1.89 -28.66 -12.16
N CYS A 100 -2.28 -29.78 -12.76
CA CYS A 100 -1.44 -30.97 -12.91
C CYS A 100 -0.34 -30.78 -13.99
N LYS A 101 0.95 -30.90 -13.62
CA LYS A 101 2.11 -30.67 -14.53
C LYS A 101 2.32 -31.79 -15.57
N LYS A 102 1.93 -33.03 -15.25
CA LYS A 102 2.02 -34.20 -16.15
C LYS A 102 0.70 -34.46 -16.87
N SER A 103 0.72 -35.33 -17.89
CA SER A 103 -0.49 -35.75 -18.61
C SER A 103 -1.52 -36.38 -17.67
N LEU A 104 -2.81 -36.04 -17.81
CA LEU A 104 -3.94 -36.58 -17.04
C LEU A 104 -3.83 -38.09 -16.74
N LEU A 105 -3.61 -38.89 -17.79
CA LEU A 105 -3.54 -40.36 -17.69
C LEU A 105 -2.39 -40.87 -16.82
N HIS A 106 -1.31 -40.11 -16.69
CA HIS A 106 -0.22 -40.46 -15.77
C HIS A 106 -0.67 -40.41 -14.32
N TYR A 107 -1.49 -39.43 -13.96
CA TYR A 107 -2.05 -39.33 -12.61
C TYR A 107 -3.19 -40.33 -12.40
N MET A 108 -3.97 -40.66 -13.43
CA MET A 108 -4.98 -41.71 -13.33
C MET A 108 -4.35 -43.08 -13.02
N LEU A 109 -3.14 -43.34 -13.51
CA LEU A 109 -2.39 -44.56 -13.22
C LEU A 109 -1.53 -44.48 -11.95
N ALA A 110 -1.57 -43.36 -11.22
CA ALA A 110 -0.74 -43.19 -10.04
C ALA A 110 -1.22 -44.04 -8.86
N GLU A 111 -0.29 -44.43 -8.00
CA GLU A 111 -0.60 -45.11 -6.75
C GLU A 111 -1.31 -44.18 -5.76
N GLY A 112 -2.03 -44.76 -4.80
CA GLY A 112 -2.80 -44.00 -3.80
C GLY A 112 -1.95 -42.98 -3.06
N GLU A 113 -0.72 -43.33 -2.68
CA GLU A 113 0.24 -42.41 -2.03
C GLU A 113 0.61 -41.22 -2.91
N THR A 114 0.76 -41.45 -4.22
CA THR A 114 1.07 -40.37 -5.16
C THR A 114 -0.13 -39.44 -5.32
N LEU A 115 -1.34 -39.98 -5.41
CA LEU A 115 -2.59 -39.20 -5.46
C LEU A 115 -2.79 -38.38 -4.18
N LEU A 116 -2.51 -38.97 -3.01
CA LEU A 116 -2.57 -38.30 -1.73
C LEU A 116 -1.61 -37.11 -1.69
N ASN A 117 -0.35 -37.34 -2.06
CA ASN A 117 0.67 -36.29 -2.12
C ASN A 117 0.31 -35.14 -3.06
N ILE A 118 -0.42 -35.41 -4.15
CA ILE A 118 -0.90 -34.36 -5.05
C ILE A 118 -2.00 -33.55 -4.38
N CYS A 119 -2.97 -34.20 -3.72
CA CYS A 119 -4.03 -33.50 -2.98
C CYS A 119 -3.44 -32.59 -1.91
N LEU A 120 -2.44 -33.07 -1.15
CA LEU A 120 -1.74 -32.27 -0.14
C LEU A 120 -0.99 -31.08 -0.74
N LYS A 121 -0.32 -31.26 -1.88
CA LYS A 121 0.36 -30.15 -2.59
C LYS A 121 -0.61 -29.09 -3.10
N CYS A 122 -1.84 -29.49 -3.41
CA CYS A 122 -2.90 -28.58 -3.82
C CYS A 122 -3.67 -27.99 -2.63
N ALA A 123 -3.36 -28.39 -1.38
CA ALA A 123 -4.10 -28.05 -0.17
C ALA A 123 -5.59 -28.48 -0.22
N GLU A 124 -5.89 -29.58 -0.88
CA GLU A 124 -7.26 -30.12 -1.06
C GLU A 124 -7.49 -31.28 -0.08
N PHE A 125 -7.78 -30.98 1.19
CA PHE A 125 -7.83 -31.98 2.26
C PHE A 125 -9.05 -32.90 2.16
N SER A 126 -10.20 -32.39 1.71
CA SER A 126 -11.39 -33.21 1.47
C SER A 126 -11.14 -34.31 0.43
N LYS A 127 -10.41 -33.97 -0.63
CA LYS A 127 -9.97 -34.94 -1.67
C LYS A 127 -8.91 -35.90 -1.17
N ALA A 128 -7.98 -35.43 -0.33
CA ALA A 128 -7.02 -36.31 0.33
C ALA A 128 -7.73 -37.37 1.20
N VAL A 129 -8.79 -37.00 1.93
CA VAL A 129 -9.62 -37.95 2.70
C VAL A 129 -10.32 -38.97 1.81
N GLU A 130 -10.84 -38.58 0.64
CA GLU A 130 -11.41 -39.52 -0.34
C GLU A 130 -10.37 -40.56 -0.79
N VAL A 131 -9.15 -40.12 -1.11
CA VAL A 131 -8.04 -41.01 -1.52
C VAL A 131 -7.70 -41.99 -0.41
N LEU A 132 -7.58 -41.53 0.84
CA LEU A 132 -7.29 -42.40 2.00
C LEU A 132 -8.31 -43.53 2.13
N LYS A 133 -9.60 -43.23 1.96
CA LYS A 133 -10.70 -44.21 2.04
C LYS A 133 -10.68 -45.19 0.87
N VAL A 134 -10.48 -44.71 -0.35
CA VAL A 134 -10.52 -45.56 -1.56
C VAL A 134 -9.36 -46.55 -1.59
N PHE A 135 -8.18 -46.15 -1.13
CA PHE A 135 -6.98 -46.98 -1.14
C PHE A 135 -6.70 -47.70 0.20
N ASN A 136 -7.62 -47.61 1.17
CA ASN A 136 -7.45 -48.17 2.52
C ASN A 136 -6.12 -47.75 3.19
N LEU A 137 -5.73 -46.49 3.01
CA LEU A 137 -4.52 -45.91 3.61
C LEU A 137 -4.81 -45.28 4.99
N THR A 138 -5.88 -45.71 5.64
CA THR A 138 -6.45 -45.08 6.84
C THR A 138 -5.62 -45.28 8.10
N ASP A 139 -4.77 -46.30 8.13
CA ASP A 139 -4.08 -46.75 9.35
C ASP A 139 -2.67 -46.13 9.49
N THR A 140 -2.47 -44.94 8.90
CA THR A 140 -1.17 -44.24 8.90
C THR A 140 -1.26 -42.96 9.72
N LYS A 141 -0.16 -42.53 10.36
CA LYS A 141 -0.07 -41.23 11.07
C LYS A 141 -0.47 -40.08 10.14
N LEU A 142 -0.02 -40.14 8.89
CA LEU A 142 -0.40 -39.18 7.85
C LEU A 142 -1.93 -39.11 7.64
N ALA A 143 -2.64 -40.24 7.72
CA ALA A 143 -4.09 -40.22 7.60
C ALA A 143 -4.75 -39.45 8.75
N GLU A 144 -4.28 -39.63 9.98
CA GLU A 144 -4.76 -38.88 11.14
C GLU A 144 -4.58 -37.37 10.95
N ASP A 145 -3.40 -36.94 10.50
CA ASP A 145 -3.09 -35.53 10.22
C ASP A 145 -4.02 -34.95 9.15
N VAL A 146 -4.24 -35.71 8.06
CA VAL A 146 -5.15 -35.30 6.98
C VAL A 146 -6.59 -35.19 7.46
N TYR A 147 -7.06 -36.12 8.29
CA TYR A 147 -8.38 -36.02 8.90
C TYR A 147 -8.52 -34.80 9.81
N TYR A 148 -7.49 -34.50 10.60
CA TYR A 148 -7.47 -33.31 11.45
C TYR A 148 -7.50 -32.03 10.62
N LEU A 149 -6.66 -31.91 9.60
CA LEU A 149 -6.58 -30.75 8.72
C LEU A 149 -7.90 -30.51 7.96
N ASN A 150 -8.53 -31.57 7.44
CA ASN A 150 -9.85 -31.46 6.82
C ASN A 150 -10.90 -30.93 7.83
N ARG A 151 -10.89 -31.41 9.07
CA ARG A 151 -11.80 -30.91 10.12
C ARG A 151 -11.51 -29.45 10.49
N LEU A 152 -10.23 -29.06 10.50
CA LEU A 152 -9.83 -27.68 10.76
C LEU A 152 -10.29 -26.76 9.63
N GLU A 153 -10.22 -27.20 8.37
CA GLU A 153 -10.76 -26.48 7.22
C GLU A 153 -12.28 -26.32 7.32
N GLU A 154 -13.00 -27.39 7.66
CA GLU A 154 -14.45 -27.32 7.94
C GLU A 154 -14.78 -26.34 9.08
N LEU A 155 -13.93 -26.26 10.11
CA LEU A 155 -14.07 -25.25 11.17
C LEU A 155 -13.89 -23.84 10.61
N LYS A 156 -12.83 -23.60 9.81
CA LYS A 156 -12.56 -22.29 9.18
C LYS A 156 -13.74 -21.84 8.34
N ASP A 157 -14.31 -22.73 7.53
CA ASP A 157 -15.50 -22.43 6.72
C ASP A 157 -16.70 -22.06 7.59
N ARG A 158 -16.97 -22.84 8.65
CA ARG A 158 -18.07 -22.57 9.60
C ARG A 158 -17.90 -21.22 10.28
N LEU A 159 -16.69 -20.89 10.72
CA LEU A 159 -16.38 -19.60 11.33
C LEU A 159 -16.60 -18.45 10.33
N GLY A 160 -16.13 -18.60 9.08
CA GLY A 160 -16.35 -17.62 8.01
C GLY A 160 -17.82 -17.42 7.67
N HIS A 161 -18.65 -18.47 7.75
CA HIS A 161 -20.10 -18.36 7.57
C HIS A 161 -20.79 -17.57 8.70
N ILE A 162 -20.33 -17.74 9.94
CA ILE A 162 -20.86 -17.00 11.09
C ILE A 162 -20.54 -15.52 10.95
N SER A 163 -19.29 -15.16 10.68
CA SER A 163 -18.91 -13.76 10.49
C SER A 163 -19.70 -13.09 9.35
N LYS A 164 -19.93 -13.80 8.22
CA LYS A 164 -20.75 -13.28 7.11
C LYS A 164 -22.22 -13.07 7.52
N LYS A 165 -22.78 -13.97 8.32
CA LYS A 165 -24.17 -13.88 8.78
C LYS A 165 -24.36 -12.71 9.76
N GLU A 166 -23.41 -12.48 10.65
CA GLU A 166 -23.42 -11.34 11.59
C GLU A 166 -23.31 -9.99 10.86
N ILE A 167 -22.51 -9.92 9.78
CA ILE A 167 -22.40 -8.72 8.94
C ILE A 167 -23.71 -8.43 8.17
N LEU A 168 -24.39 -9.48 7.68
CA LEU A 168 -25.61 -9.35 6.88
C LEU A 168 -26.88 -9.09 7.71
N ASN A 169 -26.93 -9.57 8.96
CA ASN A 169 -28.15 -9.53 9.79
C ASN A 169 -28.23 -8.34 10.76
N GLY A 170 -27.30 -7.38 10.73
CA GLY A 170 -27.42 -6.11 11.44
C GLY A 170 -28.06 -6.21 12.83
N CYS A 171 -27.29 -6.65 13.82
CA CYS A 171 -27.63 -6.61 15.26
C CYS A 171 -28.90 -7.33 15.77
N ASP A 172 -29.75 -7.94 14.95
CA ASP A 172 -30.92 -8.67 15.46
C ASP A 172 -30.93 -10.14 15.01
N SER A 173 -30.20 -10.98 15.76
CA SER A 173 -30.59 -12.38 15.90
C SER A 173 -30.19 -12.91 17.27
N ASP A 174 -31.02 -12.61 18.26
CA ASP A 174 -31.23 -13.47 19.43
C ASP A 174 -31.69 -14.85 18.93
N ASN A 175 -30.75 -15.76 18.72
CA ASN A 175 -30.89 -17.22 18.85
C ASN A 175 -29.71 -17.93 18.16
N THR A 176 -28.56 -17.90 18.82
CA THR A 176 -27.62 -19.04 18.92
C THR A 176 -26.66 -18.76 20.06
N ASP A 177 -26.86 -19.44 21.19
CA ASP A 177 -26.10 -19.37 22.46
C ASP A 177 -24.61 -19.77 22.37
N VAL A 178 -24.05 -19.94 21.17
CA VAL A 178 -22.69 -20.45 20.98
C VAL A 178 -21.81 -19.34 20.43
N THR A 179 -20.91 -18.81 21.25
CA THR A 179 -19.98 -17.78 20.84
C THR A 179 -18.92 -18.33 19.88
N TYR A 180 -18.30 -17.46 19.08
CA TYR A 180 -17.19 -17.79 18.19
C TYR A 180 -16.06 -18.54 18.91
N ALA A 181 -15.74 -18.13 20.15
CA ALA A 181 -14.75 -18.80 20.99
C ALA A 181 -15.23 -20.17 21.51
N ASP A 182 -16.51 -20.33 21.81
CA ASP A 182 -17.07 -21.60 22.26
C ASP A 182 -17.01 -22.67 21.17
N LEU A 183 -17.21 -22.30 19.90
CA LEU A 183 -17.06 -23.22 18.78
C LEU A 183 -15.63 -23.73 18.64
N VAL A 184 -14.63 -22.84 18.73
CA VAL A 184 -13.21 -23.21 18.68
C VAL A 184 -12.85 -24.08 19.88
N LYS A 185 -13.33 -23.72 21.08
CA LYS A 185 -13.11 -24.50 22.29
C LYS A 185 -13.70 -25.92 22.18
N GLN A 186 -14.95 -26.03 21.74
CA GLN A 186 -15.61 -27.33 21.50
C GLN A 186 -14.87 -28.15 20.44
N PHE A 187 -14.38 -27.52 19.39
CA PHE A 187 -13.59 -28.19 18.35
C PHE A 187 -12.32 -28.80 18.93
N ILE A 188 -11.52 -28.03 19.67
CA ILE A 188 -10.26 -28.49 20.26
C ILE A 188 -10.51 -29.60 21.30
N GLN A 189 -11.62 -29.51 22.05
CA GLN A 189 -12.00 -30.55 23.00
C GLN A 189 -12.44 -31.85 22.31
N LYS A 190 -13.18 -31.75 21.21
CA LYS A 190 -13.67 -32.91 20.46
C LYS A 190 -12.57 -33.55 19.60
N TYR A 191 -11.65 -32.74 19.11
CA TYR A 191 -10.57 -33.12 18.22
C TYR A 191 -9.26 -32.57 18.79
N PRO A 192 -8.69 -33.24 19.82
CA PRO A 192 -7.40 -32.83 20.36
C PRO A 192 -6.33 -32.87 19.27
N VAL A 193 -5.35 -31.97 19.37
CA VAL A 193 -4.23 -31.95 18.43
C VAL A 193 -3.47 -33.27 18.56
N LEU A 194 -3.09 -33.83 17.42
CA LEU A 194 -2.29 -35.05 17.35
C LEU A 194 -0.92 -34.76 17.98
N VAL A 195 -0.51 -35.64 18.89
CA VAL A 195 0.75 -35.51 19.62
C VAL A 195 1.84 -36.13 18.75
N ASP A 196 2.81 -35.31 18.32
CA ASP A 196 3.97 -35.79 17.59
C ASP A 196 5.14 -36.08 18.54
N ASP A 197 5.16 -37.30 19.09
CA ASP A 197 6.22 -37.77 20.00
C ASP A 197 7.61 -37.83 19.34
N GLU A 198 7.70 -37.95 18.01
CA GLU A 198 8.99 -37.94 17.30
C GLU A 198 9.53 -36.52 17.14
N GLU A 199 8.69 -35.58 16.71
CA GLU A 199 9.07 -34.17 16.65
C GLU A 199 9.42 -33.62 18.03
N ASP A 200 8.62 -33.96 19.06
CA ASP A 200 8.91 -33.57 20.43
C ASP A 200 10.26 -34.11 20.91
N ARG A 201 10.58 -35.38 20.60
CA ARG A 201 11.90 -35.97 20.90
C ARG A 201 13.01 -35.22 20.19
N MET A 202 12.87 -34.93 18.89
CA MET A 202 13.86 -34.15 18.15
C MET A 202 14.04 -32.73 18.74
N ILE A 203 12.96 -32.07 19.13
CA ILE A 203 13.00 -30.75 19.78
C ILE A 203 13.73 -30.82 21.13
N ILE A 204 13.45 -31.85 21.93
CA ILE A 204 14.06 -32.06 23.25
C ILE A 204 15.56 -32.39 23.12
N GLU A 205 15.94 -33.19 22.13
CA GLU A 205 17.33 -33.53 21.84
C GLU A 205 18.14 -32.32 21.35
N ASN A 206 17.50 -31.38 20.64
CA ASN A 206 18.11 -30.14 20.15
C ASN A 206 18.15 -29.00 21.18
N GLN A 207 18.71 -29.28 22.38
CA GLN A 207 18.79 -28.32 23.50
C GLN A 207 19.55 -27.02 23.19
N ASN A 208 20.38 -27.02 22.14
CA ASN A 208 21.11 -25.84 21.66
C ASN A 208 20.20 -24.71 21.17
N TYR A 209 18.92 -25.02 20.92
CA TYR A 209 17.92 -24.05 20.47
C TYR A 209 16.76 -23.98 21.47
N PRO A 210 16.89 -23.25 22.59
CA PRO A 210 15.86 -23.15 23.62
C PRO A 210 14.49 -22.69 23.09
N PHE A 211 14.47 -21.96 21.96
CA PHE A 211 13.23 -21.51 21.33
C PHE A 211 12.39 -22.67 20.76
N LEU A 212 13.01 -23.81 20.41
CA LEU A 212 12.29 -24.97 19.86
C LEU A 212 11.34 -25.60 20.87
N LYS A 213 11.64 -25.52 22.17
CA LYS A 213 10.77 -26.03 23.26
C LYS A 213 9.34 -25.47 23.22
N HIS A 214 9.12 -24.35 22.54
CA HIS A 214 7.78 -23.78 22.38
C HIS A 214 6.94 -24.51 21.37
N TYR A 215 7.54 -25.11 20.35
CA TYR A 215 6.86 -25.87 19.30
C TYR A 215 6.54 -27.30 19.70
N LEU A 216 6.74 -27.65 20.97
CA LEU A 216 6.29 -28.93 21.51
C LEU A 216 4.79 -29.11 21.29
N SER A 217 4.38 -30.33 20.96
CA SER A 217 3.01 -30.73 20.65
C SER A 217 1.97 -30.25 21.68
N LYS A 218 2.36 -30.17 22.96
CA LYS A 218 1.53 -29.65 24.07
C LYS A 218 1.07 -28.20 23.88
N ASN A 219 1.79 -27.40 23.09
CA ASN A 219 1.45 -26.01 22.78
C ASN A 219 0.76 -25.87 21.42
N SER A 220 0.56 -26.95 20.65
CA SER A 220 -0.05 -26.89 19.32
C SER A 220 -1.47 -26.31 19.34
N SER A 221 -2.25 -26.60 20.39
CA SER A 221 -3.57 -25.97 20.60
C SER A 221 -3.47 -24.45 20.70
N PHE A 222 -2.46 -23.94 21.42
CA PHE A 222 -2.23 -22.51 21.51
C PHE A 222 -1.88 -21.89 20.15
N PHE A 223 -0.99 -22.51 19.37
CA PHE A 223 -0.65 -22.02 18.03
C PHE A 223 -1.85 -22.07 17.07
N ASN A 224 -2.65 -23.13 17.10
CA ASN A 224 -3.84 -23.23 16.25
C ASN A 224 -4.88 -22.16 16.59
N VAL A 225 -5.15 -21.90 17.88
CA VAL A 225 -6.08 -20.82 18.27
C VAL A 225 -5.52 -19.45 17.90
N LEU A 226 -4.21 -19.25 18.06
CA LEU A 226 -3.57 -17.99 17.66
C LEU A 226 -3.61 -17.80 16.14
N ASP A 227 -3.35 -18.84 15.33
CA ASP A 227 -3.49 -18.81 13.87
C ASP A 227 -4.91 -18.44 13.46
N LEU A 228 -5.92 -19.04 14.09
CA LEU A 228 -7.32 -18.68 13.85
C LEU A 228 -7.60 -17.22 14.20
N ALA A 229 -7.04 -16.71 15.31
CA ALA A 229 -7.18 -15.31 15.70
C ALA A 229 -6.60 -14.37 14.62
N LEU A 230 -5.46 -14.74 14.03
CA LEU A 230 -4.74 -13.95 13.04
C LEU A 230 -5.36 -14.04 11.64
N THR A 231 -5.89 -15.20 11.24
CA THR A 231 -6.25 -15.46 9.84
C THR A 231 -7.74 -15.52 9.55
N GLN A 232 -8.58 -15.78 10.55
CA GLN A 232 -10.02 -16.05 10.33
C GLN A 232 -10.97 -14.99 10.90
N THR A 233 -10.46 -14.00 11.62
CA THR A 233 -11.33 -13.02 12.29
C THR A 233 -11.64 -11.82 11.40
N ASN A 234 -12.89 -11.38 11.43
CA ASN A 234 -13.40 -10.25 10.65
C ASN A 234 -13.82 -9.07 11.54
N THR A 235 -14.04 -9.33 12.84
CA THR A 235 -14.39 -8.28 13.80
C THR A 235 -13.37 -8.19 14.94
N ALA A 236 -13.28 -7.01 15.56
CA ALA A 236 -12.37 -6.79 16.67
C ALA A 236 -12.72 -7.68 17.90
N ALA A 237 -14.01 -7.96 18.10
CA ALA A 237 -14.50 -8.80 19.18
C ALA A 237 -14.09 -10.27 19.00
N GLU A 238 -14.18 -10.81 17.78
CA GLU A 238 -13.73 -12.17 17.45
C GLU A 238 -12.22 -12.33 17.69
N SER A 239 -11.38 -11.41 17.20
CA SER A 239 -9.93 -11.49 17.45
C SER A 239 -9.64 -11.40 18.94
N HIS A 240 -10.33 -10.53 19.68
CA HIS A 240 -10.12 -10.43 21.13
C HIS A 240 -10.46 -11.74 21.85
N ALA A 241 -11.62 -12.33 21.52
CA ALA A 241 -12.08 -13.57 22.12
C ALA A 241 -11.11 -14.73 21.84
N LEU A 242 -10.60 -14.85 20.61
CA LEU A 242 -9.64 -15.89 20.26
C LEU A 242 -8.25 -15.66 20.85
N ILE A 243 -7.74 -14.43 20.89
CA ILE A 243 -6.46 -14.13 21.57
C ILE A 243 -6.55 -14.53 23.04
N LYS A 244 -7.66 -14.16 23.71
CA LYS A 244 -7.88 -14.54 25.10
C LYS A 244 -7.98 -16.05 25.26
N LEU A 245 -8.70 -16.73 24.35
CA LEU A 245 -8.79 -18.19 24.36
C LEU A 245 -7.42 -18.85 24.15
N ALA A 246 -6.57 -18.34 23.26
CA ALA A 246 -5.23 -18.87 23.01
C ALA A 246 -4.43 -18.92 24.31
N SER A 247 -4.46 -17.84 25.13
CA SER A 247 -3.74 -17.81 26.41
C SER A 247 -4.10 -18.96 27.36
N THR A 248 -5.33 -19.49 27.29
CA THR A 248 -5.79 -20.59 28.15
C THR A 248 -5.17 -21.93 27.79
N TYR A 249 -4.68 -22.08 26.55
CA TYR A 249 -4.02 -23.29 26.06
C TYR A 249 -2.50 -23.23 26.12
N TYR A 250 -1.91 -22.11 26.54
CA TYR A 250 -0.47 -21.98 26.64
C TYR A 250 0.05 -22.70 27.89
N VAL A 251 0.92 -23.71 27.72
CA VAL A 251 1.57 -24.40 28.83
C VAL A 251 2.97 -23.81 29.02
N ALA A 252 3.20 -23.19 30.18
CA ALA A 252 4.50 -22.61 30.50
C ALA A 252 5.61 -23.67 30.54
N THR A 253 6.67 -23.45 29.78
CA THR A 253 7.87 -24.31 29.73
C THR A 253 9.07 -23.51 30.24
N ASP A 254 9.46 -23.73 31.50
CA ASP A 254 10.61 -23.13 32.19
C ASP A 254 10.61 -21.59 32.41
N VAL A 255 11.56 -21.15 33.26
CA VAL A 255 11.67 -19.81 33.89
C VAL A 255 11.98 -18.68 32.90
N THR A 256 12.53 -18.97 31.73
CA THR A 256 12.93 -17.95 30.75
C THR A 256 11.86 -17.74 29.69
N GLU A 257 11.27 -16.54 29.68
CA GLU A 257 10.26 -16.12 28.70
C GLU A 257 10.85 -16.05 27.28
N SER A 258 10.30 -16.82 26.34
CA SER A 258 10.79 -16.85 24.96
C SER A 258 10.41 -15.63 24.14
N SER A 259 11.10 -15.45 23.01
CA SER A 259 10.77 -14.44 22.00
C SER A 259 9.32 -14.59 21.51
N PHE A 260 8.82 -15.81 21.34
CA PHE A 260 7.46 -16.06 20.90
C PHE A 260 6.43 -15.64 21.95
N LEU A 261 6.62 -16.06 23.22
CA LEU A 261 5.71 -15.65 24.29
C LEU A 261 5.74 -14.13 24.51
N ARG A 262 6.93 -13.51 24.41
CA ARG A 262 7.07 -12.06 24.43
C ARG A 262 6.33 -11.39 23.27
N PHE A 263 6.42 -11.96 22.07
CA PHE A 263 5.68 -11.48 20.90
C PHE A 263 4.17 -11.58 21.12
N TYR A 264 3.67 -12.75 21.52
CA TYR A 264 2.25 -12.95 21.84
C TYR A 264 1.77 -11.95 22.90
N LYS A 265 2.50 -11.80 24.01
CA LYS A 265 2.11 -10.85 25.07
C LYS A 265 2.12 -9.41 24.60
N ARG A 266 3.13 -9.01 23.81
CA ARG A 266 3.17 -7.68 23.18
C ARG A 266 1.98 -7.47 22.27
N LEU A 267 1.69 -8.43 21.41
CA LEU A 267 0.57 -8.39 20.47
C LEU A 267 -0.77 -8.33 21.21
N ALA A 268 -0.99 -9.19 22.21
CA ALA A 268 -2.21 -9.21 23.00
C ALA A 268 -2.43 -7.90 23.77
N LEU A 269 -1.38 -7.39 24.43
CA LEU A 269 -1.43 -6.11 25.14
C LEU A 269 -1.68 -4.94 24.18
N PHE A 270 -0.95 -4.89 23.07
CA PHE A 270 -1.09 -3.86 22.05
C PHE A 270 -2.51 -3.87 21.47
N TYR A 271 -3.01 -5.05 21.12
CA TYR A 271 -4.36 -5.23 20.58
C TYR A 271 -5.44 -4.84 21.59
N GLN A 272 -5.26 -5.18 22.87
CA GLN A 272 -6.21 -4.83 23.92
C GLN A 272 -6.39 -3.32 24.08
N GLN A 273 -5.30 -2.56 23.95
CA GLN A 273 -5.31 -1.12 24.13
C GLN A 273 -5.69 -0.38 22.83
N THR A 274 -5.19 -0.83 21.68
CA THR A 274 -5.33 -0.09 20.41
C THR A 274 -6.38 -0.69 19.47
N GLY A 275 -6.44 -2.02 19.38
CA GLY A 275 -7.32 -2.72 18.44
C GLY A 275 -8.78 -2.64 18.84
N LEU A 276 -9.09 -2.83 20.12
CA LEU A 276 -10.45 -2.75 20.65
C LEU A 276 -11.05 -1.34 20.55
N GLU A 277 -10.30 -0.31 20.93
CA GLU A 277 -10.76 1.08 20.90
C GLU A 277 -11.00 1.56 19.46
N ASN A 278 -10.10 1.19 18.54
CA ASN A 278 -10.20 1.57 17.13
C ASN A 278 -11.02 0.59 16.27
N LYS A 279 -11.63 -0.44 16.88
CA LYS A 279 -12.38 -1.51 16.19
C LYS A 279 -11.60 -2.19 15.06
N LEU A 280 -10.29 -2.30 15.22
CA LEU A 280 -9.40 -2.98 14.28
C LEU A 280 -9.28 -4.45 14.67
N PHE A 281 -9.38 -5.36 13.71
CA PHE A 281 -9.00 -6.76 13.91
C PHE A 281 -7.47 -6.92 13.84
N ILE A 282 -6.97 -7.98 14.46
CA ILE A 282 -5.53 -8.11 14.79
C ILE A 282 -4.62 -8.11 13.56
N MET A 283 -5.09 -8.66 12.44
CA MET A 283 -4.30 -8.74 11.22
C MET A 283 -3.98 -7.36 10.63
N ASN A 284 -4.92 -6.41 10.72
CA ASN A 284 -4.68 -5.04 10.24
C ASN A 284 -3.56 -4.36 11.02
N LEU A 285 -3.45 -4.63 12.32
CA LEU A 285 -2.35 -4.10 13.12
C LEU A 285 -1.01 -4.68 12.69
N LEU A 286 -0.96 -5.97 12.33
CA LEU A 286 0.27 -6.64 11.90
C LEU A 286 0.69 -6.29 10.47
N LEU A 287 -0.26 -5.98 9.59
CA LEU A 287 0.02 -5.60 8.20
C LEU A 287 0.47 -4.15 8.05
N ASP A 288 0.22 -3.30 9.04
CA ASP A 288 0.65 -1.90 8.99
C ASP A 288 2.14 -1.77 9.36
N PRO A 289 3.01 -1.37 8.41
CA PRO A 289 4.44 -1.19 8.68
C PRO A 289 4.74 -0.06 9.68
N GLN A 290 3.78 0.81 9.98
CA GLN A 290 3.92 1.87 11.00
C GLN A 290 3.74 1.32 12.43
N ASN A 291 3.13 0.14 12.58
CA ASN A 291 2.90 -0.47 13.88
C ASN A 291 4.12 -1.28 14.35
N LEU A 292 4.95 -0.65 15.18
CA LEU A 292 6.14 -1.29 15.76
C LEU A 292 5.83 -2.30 16.89
N LEU A 293 4.55 -2.62 17.14
CA LEU A 293 4.08 -3.44 18.28
C LEU A 293 4.68 -3.00 19.63
N ASP A 294 4.98 -1.70 19.74
CA ASP A 294 5.46 -1.06 20.95
C ASP A 294 4.36 -0.10 21.44
N LEU A 295 3.66 -0.56 22.47
CA LEU A 295 2.56 0.20 23.07
C LEU A 295 3.02 1.56 23.57
N ARG A 296 4.23 1.67 24.16
CA ARG A 296 4.73 2.95 24.70
C ARG A 296 4.99 3.93 23.58
N TYR A 297 5.59 3.44 22.49
CA TYR A 297 5.82 4.26 21.31
C TYR A 297 4.50 4.73 20.69
N TYR A 298 3.54 3.81 20.52
CA TYR A 298 2.22 4.13 19.96
C TYR A 298 1.47 5.15 20.82
N MET A 299 1.37 4.94 22.13
CA MET A 299 0.72 5.89 23.03
C MET A 299 1.41 7.26 22.99
N SER A 300 2.74 7.30 22.90
CA SER A 300 3.47 8.57 22.78
C SER A 300 3.19 9.30 21.45
N GLN A 301 2.97 8.56 20.35
CA GLN A 301 2.55 9.11 19.06
C GLN A 301 1.13 9.65 19.15
N GLU A 302 0.20 8.85 19.67
CA GLU A 302 -1.20 9.23 19.82
C GLU A 302 -1.36 10.46 20.72
N GLU A 303 -0.73 10.48 21.89
CA GLU A 303 -0.70 11.66 22.75
C GLU A 303 -0.10 12.89 22.05
N PHE A 304 0.92 12.69 21.21
CA PHE A 304 1.48 13.78 20.42
C PHE A 304 0.46 14.30 19.41
N TYR A 305 -0.23 13.42 18.67
CA TYR A 305 -1.24 13.83 17.69
C TYR A 305 -2.47 14.46 18.33
N VAL A 306 -2.97 13.93 19.45
CA VAL A 306 -4.07 14.54 20.22
C VAL A 306 -3.67 15.93 20.72
N ARG A 307 -2.44 16.09 21.24
CA ARG A 307 -1.92 17.41 21.62
C ARG A 307 -1.82 18.34 20.42
N LEU A 308 -1.33 17.84 19.29
CA LEU A 308 -1.17 18.62 18.06
C LEU A 308 -2.52 19.06 17.50
N GLU A 309 -3.50 18.17 17.47
CA GLU A 309 -4.87 18.45 17.05
C GLU A 309 -5.48 19.54 17.93
N ARG A 310 -5.42 19.39 19.25
CA ARG A 310 -5.90 20.43 20.18
C ARG A 310 -5.25 21.79 19.92
N MET A 311 -3.92 21.82 19.76
CA MET A 311 -3.20 23.06 19.45
C MET A 311 -3.59 23.65 18.09
N CYS A 312 -3.82 22.81 17.08
CA CYS A 312 -4.30 23.23 15.77
C CYS A 312 -5.73 23.79 15.86
N THR A 313 -6.63 23.15 16.62
CA THR A 313 -7.99 23.64 16.85
C THR A 313 -7.97 24.97 17.59
N GLU A 314 -7.21 25.09 18.69
CA GLU A 314 -7.01 26.36 19.41
C GLU A 314 -6.46 27.46 18.47
N PHE A 315 -5.54 27.09 17.58
CA PHE A 315 -5.01 28.00 16.59
C PHE A 315 -6.08 28.41 15.58
N TYR A 316 -6.87 27.49 15.02
CA TYR A 316 -7.97 27.79 14.11
C TYR A 316 -9.05 28.65 14.75
N ASP A 317 -9.44 28.35 15.99
CA ASP A 317 -10.41 29.13 16.76
C ASP A 317 -9.88 30.56 17.02
N SER A 318 -8.56 30.70 17.22
CA SER A 318 -7.92 32.01 17.39
C SER A 318 -7.71 32.80 16.10
N LEU A 319 -8.06 32.25 14.94
CA LEU A 319 -7.99 32.93 13.64
C LEU A 319 -9.30 33.64 13.26
N ASP A 320 -10.13 34.00 14.24
CA ASP A 320 -11.39 34.71 14.00
C ASP A 320 -11.16 35.92 13.07
N LYS A 321 -11.93 35.98 11.99
CA LYS A 321 -11.68 36.89 10.86
C LYS A 321 -11.92 38.36 11.22
N ASN A 322 -12.50 38.62 12.40
CA ASN A 322 -12.97 39.93 12.82
C ASN A 322 -12.13 40.57 13.95
N GLU A 323 -11.18 39.87 14.56
CA GLU A 323 -10.34 40.45 15.63
C GLU A 323 -9.12 41.19 15.08
N GLU A 324 -8.90 42.42 15.55
CA GLU A 324 -7.68 43.19 15.27
C GLU A 324 -6.45 42.54 15.92
N GLY A 325 -5.37 42.43 15.16
CA GLY A 325 -4.10 41.94 15.70
C GLY A 325 -3.86 40.44 15.59
N VAL A 326 -4.54 39.70 14.70
CA VAL A 326 -4.17 38.30 14.35
C VAL A 326 -2.71 38.17 13.92
N LEU A 327 -2.16 39.26 13.39
CA LEU A 327 -0.76 39.44 13.08
C LEU A 327 -0.04 40.27 14.15
N ASN A 328 -0.36 40.17 15.44
CA ASN A 328 0.41 40.78 16.53
C ASN A 328 1.26 39.69 17.22
N LYS A 329 2.53 39.99 17.53
CA LYS A 329 3.42 39.08 18.28
C LYS A 329 2.87 38.65 19.65
N HIS A 330 1.96 39.44 20.22
CA HIS A 330 1.29 39.18 21.50
C HIS A 330 -0.04 38.43 21.35
N HIS A 331 -0.54 38.25 20.13
CA HIS A 331 -1.81 37.58 19.84
C HIS A 331 -1.75 36.08 20.17
N LYS A 332 -2.91 35.52 20.51
CA LYS A 332 -3.05 34.11 20.87
C LYS A 332 -2.67 33.19 19.71
N SER A 333 -3.06 33.54 18.48
CA SER A 333 -2.71 32.79 17.25
C SER A 333 -1.20 32.70 17.01
N HIS A 334 -0.45 33.78 17.22
CA HIS A 334 1.01 33.77 17.06
C HIS A 334 1.69 32.89 18.11
N LYS A 335 1.22 32.95 19.36
CA LYS A 335 1.70 32.07 20.43
C LYS A 335 1.41 30.61 20.11
N ALA A 336 0.18 30.28 19.69
CA ALA A 336 -0.20 28.92 19.30
C ALA A 336 0.66 28.40 18.13
N PHE A 337 0.88 29.22 17.09
CA PHE A 337 1.77 28.88 15.98
C PHE A 337 3.21 28.57 16.43
N LEU A 338 3.78 29.37 17.34
CA LEU A 338 5.13 29.12 17.87
C LEU A 338 5.20 27.83 18.69
N THR A 339 4.17 27.55 19.50
CA THR A 339 4.07 26.30 20.28
C THR A 339 3.98 25.08 19.37
N ILE A 340 3.14 25.12 18.33
CA ILE A 340 3.04 24.05 17.32
C ILE A 340 4.40 23.83 16.65
N SER A 341 5.07 24.91 16.23
CA SER A 341 6.39 24.81 15.59
C SER A 341 7.44 24.20 16.51
N GLN A 342 7.43 24.48 17.81
CA GLN A 342 8.37 23.91 18.78
C GLN A 342 8.12 22.41 18.96
N GLN A 343 6.86 22.03 19.21
CA GLN A 343 6.46 20.64 19.40
C GLN A 343 6.77 19.77 18.17
N CYS A 344 6.49 20.28 16.97
CA CYS A 344 6.87 19.59 15.73
C CYS A 344 8.39 19.48 15.56
N GLY A 345 9.16 20.50 15.97
CA GLY A 345 10.63 20.48 15.87
C GLY A 345 11.27 19.46 16.81
N ASP A 346 10.77 19.35 18.04
CA ASP A 346 11.27 18.43 19.06
C ASP A 346 10.92 16.97 18.70
N TYR A 347 9.73 16.75 18.13
CA TYR A 347 9.26 15.41 17.76
C TYR A 347 9.85 14.90 16.43
N PHE A 348 9.97 15.78 15.43
CA PHE A 348 10.48 15.44 14.11
C PHE A 348 11.95 15.85 13.98
N SER A 349 12.83 15.13 14.66
CA SER A 349 14.28 15.33 14.65
C SER A 349 14.94 15.31 13.25
N LYS A 350 14.22 14.89 12.19
CA LYS A 350 14.66 14.90 10.80
C LYS A 350 13.59 15.43 9.83
N GLY A 351 13.72 16.69 9.42
CA GLY A 351 13.42 17.16 8.07
C GLY A 351 12.05 16.89 7.44
N ARG A 352 10.98 16.73 8.25
CA ARG A 352 9.62 16.54 7.70
C ARG A 352 9.07 17.83 7.10
N TYR A 353 8.16 17.68 6.13
CA TYR A 353 7.50 18.78 5.42
C TYR A 353 6.92 19.83 6.38
N LEU A 354 6.26 19.39 7.46
CA LEU A 354 5.66 20.28 8.45
C LEU A 354 6.71 21.16 9.16
N ASP A 355 7.81 20.59 9.66
CA ASP A 355 8.89 21.38 10.28
C ASP A 355 9.52 22.39 9.29
N LYS A 356 9.70 22.00 8.03
CA LYS A 356 10.16 22.92 6.97
C LYS A 356 9.17 24.06 6.71
N LEU A 357 7.88 23.74 6.60
CA LEU A 357 6.81 24.72 6.41
C LEU A 357 6.72 25.69 7.60
N PHE A 358 6.77 25.18 8.83
CA PHE A 358 6.76 26.00 10.04
C PHE A 358 8.01 26.88 10.16
N LYS A 359 9.20 26.37 9.83
CA LYS A 359 10.42 27.17 9.77
C LYS A 359 10.33 28.29 8.73
N TYR A 360 9.76 28.00 7.57
CA TYR A 360 9.52 29.00 6.53
C TYR A 360 8.55 30.08 7.01
N LEU A 361 7.38 29.69 7.54
CA LEU A 361 6.38 30.59 8.09
C LEU A 361 6.91 31.44 9.25
N LYS A 362 7.75 30.88 10.12
CA LYS A 362 8.42 31.58 11.22
C LYS A 362 9.45 32.60 10.72
N ALA A 363 10.18 32.27 9.65
CA ALA A 363 11.11 33.20 9.04
C ALA A 363 10.38 34.33 8.31
N PHE A 364 9.26 34.00 7.66
CA PHE A 364 8.39 34.92 6.95
C PHE A 364 7.69 35.89 7.91
N SER A 365 7.18 35.41 9.04
CA SER A 365 6.56 36.26 10.06
C SER A 365 7.54 37.30 10.59
N ARG A 366 8.80 36.93 10.84
CA ARG A 366 9.85 37.88 11.28
C ARG A 366 10.10 39.03 10.30
N VAL A 367 9.87 38.83 9.00
CA VAL A 367 10.01 39.88 7.98
C VAL A 367 8.86 40.90 8.07
N LEU A 368 7.67 40.45 8.46
CA LEU A 368 6.48 41.29 8.63
C LEU A 368 6.50 42.11 9.93
N TYR A 369 7.30 41.71 10.91
CA TYR A 369 7.35 42.30 12.26
C TYR A 369 8.47 43.33 12.48
N LEU A 370 9.12 43.80 11.43
CA LEU A 370 10.23 44.73 11.57
C LEU A 370 9.72 46.11 11.99
N GLU A 371 10.29 46.66 13.07
CA GLU A 371 10.20 48.04 13.57
C GLU A 371 8.83 48.76 13.72
N GLY A 372 7.67 48.22 13.31
CA GLY A 372 6.38 48.93 13.45
C GLY A 372 5.09 48.23 13.01
N ASP A 373 4.96 46.89 13.13
CA ASP A 373 3.75 46.15 12.71
C ASP A 373 3.38 46.39 11.22
N PHE A 374 4.25 45.98 10.28
CA PHE A 374 3.95 45.98 8.84
C PHE A 374 2.82 45.03 8.43
N SER A 375 2.31 44.26 9.39
CA SER A 375 1.10 43.46 9.31
C SER A 375 -0.14 44.27 8.90
N ASN A 376 -0.29 45.48 9.44
CA ASN A 376 -1.37 46.41 9.09
C ASN A 376 -1.21 46.99 7.66
N LEU A 377 0.03 47.03 7.17
CA LEU A 377 0.42 47.67 5.91
C LEU A 377 0.22 46.78 4.68
N ILE A 378 0.36 45.46 4.82
CA ILE A 378 0.02 44.51 3.73
C ILE A 378 -1.48 44.23 3.67
N SER A 379 -2.18 44.47 4.78
CA SER A 379 -3.60 44.19 4.91
C SER A 379 -4.51 45.39 4.58
N ASN A 380 -3.94 46.56 4.27
CA ASN A 380 -4.67 47.82 4.12
C ASN A 380 -5.60 48.11 5.32
N ASN A 381 -5.11 47.93 6.55
CA ASN A 381 -5.90 48.03 7.79
C ASN A 381 -7.11 47.07 7.85
N LYS A 382 -7.11 45.97 7.09
CA LYS A 382 -8.09 44.88 7.25
C LYS A 382 -7.47 43.73 8.04
N ASN A 383 -8.28 42.95 8.75
CA ASN A 383 -7.80 41.76 9.43
C ASN A 383 -7.51 40.66 8.40
N THR A 384 -6.23 40.48 8.02
CA THR A 384 -5.82 39.38 7.12
C THR A 384 -4.98 38.34 7.84
N SER A 385 -5.38 37.07 7.70
CA SER A 385 -4.69 35.90 8.25
C SER A 385 -3.25 35.75 7.73
N PHE A 386 -2.36 35.16 8.55
CA PHE A 386 -1.02 34.70 8.14
C PHE A 386 -1.04 33.83 6.89
N PHE A 387 -2.09 33.03 6.68
CA PHE A 387 -2.19 32.17 5.50
C PHE A 387 -2.58 32.93 4.24
N LYS A 388 -3.22 34.11 4.36
CA LYS A 388 -3.44 35.00 3.22
C LYS A 388 -2.14 35.67 2.76
N LEU A 389 -1.10 35.63 3.58
CA LEU A 389 0.24 36.04 3.14
C LEU A 389 0.92 34.98 2.27
N LEU A 390 0.52 33.72 2.39
CA LEU A 390 0.96 32.65 1.49
C LEU A 390 0.32 32.74 0.11
N SER A 391 -0.80 33.45 -0.03
CA SER A 391 -1.40 33.69 -1.34
C SER A 391 -0.74 34.85 -2.10
N TYR A 392 0.05 35.69 -1.44
CA TYR A 392 0.85 36.70 -2.13
C TYR A 392 2.12 36.06 -2.69
N ASN A 393 2.42 36.38 -3.94
CA ASN A 393 3.68 35.96 -4.51
C ASN A 393 4.84 36.74 -3.84
N ARG A 394 6.05 36.17 -3.84
CA ARG A 394 7.22 36.76 -3.17
C ARG A 394 7.59 38.14 -3.71
N SER A 395 7.39 38.37 -5.01
CA SER A 395 7.69 39.64 -5.68
C SER A 395 6.67 40.71 -5.30
N GLU A 396 5.37 40.40 -5.34
CA GLU A 396 4.26 41.26 -4.91
C GLU A 396 4.43 41.77 -3.48
N LEU A 397 4.78 40.88 -2.55
CA LEU A 397 5.01 41.26 -1.16
C LEU A 397 6.18 42.24 -1.04
N MET A 398 7.26 42.01 -1.79
CA MET A 398 8.41 42.92 -1.81
C MET A 398 8.10 44.24 -2.49
N GLY A 399 7.32 44.21 -3.58
CA GLY A 399 6.77 45.36 -4.27
C GLY A 399 6.06 46.30 -3.29
N LYS A 400 5.07 45.75 -2.58
CA LYS A 400 4.31 46.50 -1.57
C LYS A 400 5.18 47.05 -0.44
N LEU A 401 6.09 46.23 0.10
CA LEU A 401 6.90 46.64 1.25
C LEU A 401 7.95 47.71 0.88
N LEU A 402 8.63 47.57 -0.25
CA LEU A 402 9.75 48.44 -0.60
C LEU A 402 9.33 49.69 -1.37
N PHE A 403 8.30 49.58 -2.23
CA PHE A 403 7.91 50.65 -3.14
C PHE A 403 6.67 51.40 -2.66
N ASP A 404 5.60 50.70 -2.27
CA ASP A 404 4.41 51.40 -1.75
C ASP A 404 4.68 52.02 -0.38
N GLN A 405 5.50 51.37 0.44
CA GLN A 405 5.78 51.80 1.81
C GLN A 405 7.14 52.46 2.01
N ASN A 406 7.91 52.67 0.95
CA ASN A 406 9.20 53.36 0.97
C ASN A 406 10.19 52.83 2.02
N LEU A 407 10.16 51.52 2.31
CA LEU A 407 11.10 50.93 3.27
C LEU A 407 12.53 51.02 2.77
N ASP A 408 13.45 51.41 3.66
CA ASP A 408 14.88 51.45 3.34
C ASP A 408 15.39 50.04 2.98
N PRO A 409 15.78 49.80 1.72
CA PRO A 409 16.21 48.47 1.28
C PRO A 409 17.44 47.96 2.04
N LEU A 410 18.31 48.83 2.55
CA LEU A 410 19.48 48.43 3.32
C LEU A 410 19.13 47.90 4.71
N LYS A 411 18.10 48.46 5.35
CA LYS A 411 17.58 47.94 6.62
C LYS A 411 16.89 46.59 6.39
N PHE A 412 16.08 46.51 5.34
CA PHE A 412 15.30 45.33 5.02
C PHE A 412 16.17 44.12 4.60
N GLU A 413 17.25 44.34 3.84
CA GLU A 413 18.16 43.27 3.40
C GLU A 413 18.71 42.42 4.57
N LYS A 414 19.03 43.04 5.71
CA LYS A 414 19.59 42.34 6.88
C LYS A 414 18.69 41.20 7.38
N TYR A 415 17.39 41.36 7.21
CA TYR A 415 16.39 40.37 7.63
C TYR A 415 16.06 39.40 6.50
N PHE A 416 15.99 39.90 5.27
CA PHE A 416 15.76 39.09 4.08
C PHE A 416 16.90 38.08 3.83
N LYS A 417 18.16 38.42 4.15
CA LYS A 417 19.31 37.50 4.08
C LYS A 417 19.09 36.21 4.89
N LYS A 418 18.28 36.25 5.96
CA LYS A 418 17.96 35.06 6.77
C LYS A 418 17.08 34.05 6.01
N LEU A 419 16.38 34.48 4.97
CA LEU A 419 15.60 33.61 4.08
C LEU A 419 16.46 32.90 3.02
N LYS A 420 17.76 33.22 2.92
CA LYS A 420 18.68 32.70 1.89
C LYS A 420 18.22 32.98 0.45
N LEU A 421 17.48 34.06 0.25
CA LEU A 421 17.01 34.51 -1.05
C LEU A 421 17.90 35.67 -1.57
N ASP A 422 18.05 35.78 -2.89
CA ASP A 422 18.78 36.89 -3.50
C ASP A 422 17.93 38.16 -3.47
N PHE A 423 18.24 39.05 -2.53
CA PHE A 423 17.49 40.28 -2.35
C PHE A 423 17.60 41.21 -3.56
N LEU A 424 18.76 41.29 -4.21
CA LEU A 424 18.96 42.16 -5.37
C LEU A 424 18.08 41.70 -6.54
N TYR A 425 18.02 40.39 -6.77
CA TYR A 425 17.15 39.79 -7.78
C TYR A 425 15.67 40.15 -7.54
N HIS A 426 15.19 40.00 -6.30
CA HIS A 426 13.78 40.29 -5.99
C HIS A 426 13.43 41.78 -6.02
N VAL A 427 14.34 42.66 -5.62
CA VAL A 427 14.14 44.12 -5.75
C VAL A 427 14.08 44.53 -7.21
N THR A 428 15.01 44.02 -8.03
CA THR A 428 15.13 44.40 -9.44
C THR A 428 14.03 43.79 -10.29
N GLY A 429 13.56 42.58 -9.97
CA GLY A 429 12.41 41.95 -10.62
C GLY A 429 11.07 42.71 -10.44
N ASN A 430 10.96 43.58 -9.43
CA ASN A 430 9.80 44.47 -9.26
C ASN A 430 9.90 45.78 -10.07
N CYS A 431 11.09 46.10 -10.61
CA CYS A 431 11.34 47.31 -11.42
C CYS A 431 11.59 47.01 -12.89
N PHE A 432 11.94 45.77 -13.25
CA PHE A 432 12.21 45.41 -14.63
C PHE A 432 10.99 44.75 -15.28
N PRO A 433 10.53 45.24 -16.45
CA PRO A 433 9.56 44.50 -17.24
C PRO A 433 10.19 43.16 -17.65
N THR A 434 9.44 42.08 -17.45
CA THR A 434 9.87 40.75 -17.86
C THR A 434 9.94 40.72 -19.40
N ILE A 435 11.12 40.50 -19.97
CA ILE A 435 11.30 40.39 -21.42
C ILE A 435 10.85 38.98 -21.83
N ASN A 436 9.67 38.86 -22.42
CA ASN A 436 9.16 37.57 -22.89
C ASN A 436 9.86 37.19 -24.20
N LEU A 437 10.75 36.19 -24.14
CA LEU A 437 11.54 35.74 -25.30
C LEU A 437 10.86 34.64 -26.12
N TYR A 438 9.71 34.14 -25.65
CA TYR A 438 8.94 33.08 -26.30
C TYR A 438 7.74 33.70 -27.02
N VAL A 439 7.94 34.08 -28.29
CA VAL A 439 6.86 34.58 -29.16
C VAL A 439 6.11 33.40 -29.84
N ASP A 440 6.67 32.19 -29.81
CA ASP A 440 6.19 31.05 -30.63
C ASP A 440 5.58 29.88 -29.86
N GLU A 441 5.45 29.93 -28.53
CA GLU A 441 4.80 28.86 -27.77
C GLU A 441 3.44 29.35 -27.25
N ASN A 442 2.37 28.65 -27.63
CA ASN A 442 0.99 28.85 -27.15
C ASN A 442 0.86 28.55 -25.65
N ILE A 443 1.59 29.29 -24.82
CA ILE A 443 1.47 29.25 -23.38
C ILE A 443 0.41 30.29 -23.02
N GLN A 444 -0.62 29.88 -22.27
CA GLN A 444 -1.67 30.80 -21.85
C GLN A 444 -1.07 31.93 -20.98
N GLU A 445 -1.53 33.17 -21.16
CA GLU A 445 -1.05 34.35 -20.40
C GLU A 445 -1.01 34.09 -18.88
N ASP A 446 -1.97 33.32 -18.39
CA ASP A 446 -2.17 32.94 -16.99
C ASP A 446 -1.09 31.98 -16.44
N GLU A 447 -0.47 31.18 -17.32
CA GLU A 447 0.58 30.21 -16.96
C GLU A 447 1.99 30.81 -17.01
N LEU A 448 2.17 31.91 -17.75
CA LEU A 448 3.48 32.54 -17.91
C LEU A 448 3.89 33.34 -16.67
N TYR A 449 3.06 34.28 -16.16
CA TYR A 449 3.37 35.04 -14.94
C TYR A 449 2.09 35.67 -14.33
N HIS A 450 1.94 35.63 -13.00
CA HIS A 450 0.98 36.52 -12.32
C HIS A 450 1.39 37.99 -12.57
N GLU A 451 0.44 38.87 -12.88
CA GLU A 451 0.62 40.30 -13.15
C GLU A 451 1.54 41.00 -12.12
N ASN A 452 2.86 40.98 -12.33
CA ASN A 452 3.78 41.71 -11.46
C ASN A 452 3.59 43.20 -11.77
N ILE A 453 2.94 43.92 -10.86
CA ILE A 453 2.89 45.38 -10.87
C ILE A 453 4.33 45.89 -10.92
N LEU A 454 4.70 46.61 -11.98
CA LEU A 454 6.01 47.24 -12.10
C LEU A 454 6.02 48.54 -11.29
N TYR A 455 6.93 48.63 -10.33
CA TYR A 455 7.06 49.79 -9.48
C TYR A 455 8.14 50.75 -9.99
N SER A 456 7.86 52.04 -9.95
CA SER A 456 8.88 53.06 -10.19
C SER A 456 9.85 53.09 -9.01
N PRO A 457 11.17 52.87 -9.22
CA PRO A 457 12.12 52.81 -8.13
C PRO A 457 12.33 54.16 -7.47
N THR A 458 12.38 54.18 -6.14
CA THR A 458 12.73 55.40 -5.38
C THR A 458 14.24 55.65 -5.40
N LYS A 459 14.66 56.87 -5.03
CA LYS A 459 16.08 57.21 -4.83
C LYS A 459 16.79 56.23 -3.89
N GLY A 460 16.12 55.76 -2.85
CA GLY A 460 16.65 54.77 -1.91
C GLY A 460 16.89 53.41 -2.57
N VAL A 461 15.95 52.95 -3.41
CA VAL A 461 16.08 51.69 -4.18
C VAL A 461 17.20 51.76 -5.19
N ILE A 462 17.29 52.82 -6.01
CA ILE A 462 18.40 52.95 -6.96
C ILE A 462 19.75 53.06 -6.22
N SER A 463 19.82 53.81 -5.12
CA SER A 463 21.04 53.89 -4.30
C SER A 463 21.45 52.53 -3.72
N TYR A 464 20.49 51.68 -3.35
CA TYR A 464 20.74 50.30 -2.90
C TYR A 464 21.29 49.43 -4.03
N ILE A 465 20.69 49.51 -5.23
CA ILE A 465 21.11 48.75 -6.41
C ILE A 465 22.49 49.21 -6.86
N LEU A 466 22.76 50.51 -6.87
CA LEU A 466 24.04 51.10 -7.26
C LEU A 466 25.21 50.54 -6.44
N LYS A 467 25.00 50.29 -5.14
CA LYS A 467 26.01 49.70 -4.26
C LYS A 467 26.35 48.24 -4.60
N ARG A 468 25.48 47.51 -5.32
CA ARG A 468 25.63 46.08 -5.61
C ARG A 468 25.84 45.77 -7.09
N ASN A 469 25.14 46.48 -7.97
CA ASN A 469 25.22 46.36 -9.41
C ASN A 469 24.97 47.71 -10.07
N ARG A 470 26.08 48.40 -10.38
CA ARG A 470 26.10 49.74 -10.99
C ARG A 470 25.51 49.78 -12.40
N LEU A 471 25.78 48.77 -13.23
CA LEU A 471 25.19 48.68 -14.58
C LEU A 471 23.67 48.55 -14.51
N LEU A 472 23.16 47.75 -13.57
CA LEU A 472 21.72 47.57 -13.38
C LEU A 472 21.05 48.84 -12.85
N ALA A 473 21.72 49.55 -11.93
CA ALA A 473 21.27 50.86 -11.46
C ALA A 473 21.22 51.88 -12.61
N LEU A 474 22.21 51.87 -13.51
CA LEU A 474 22.23 52.72 -14.70
C LEU A 474 21.04 52.42 -15.60
N LEU A 475 20.81 51.14 -15.91
CA LEU A 475 19.69 50.73 -16.76
C LEU A 475 18.34 51.17 -16.18
N LEU A 476 18.12 50.99 -14.89
CA LEU A 476 16.89 51.42 -14.23
C LEU A 476 16.76 52.94 -14.17
N ASN A 477 17.83 53.66 -13.87
CA ASN A 477 17.80 55.11 -13.83
C ASN A 477 17.53 55.72 -15.21
N GLU A 478 18.05 55.11 -16.28
CA GLU A 478 17.76 55.48 -17.67
C GLU A 478 16.35 55.10 -18.12
N MET A 479 15.70 54.13 -17.47
CA MET A 479 14.33 53.73 -17.76
C MET A 479 13.28 54.59 -17.05
N TYR A 480 13.55 54.98 -15.80
CA TYR A 480 12.59 55.66 -14.93
C TYR A 480 12.93 57.13 -14.63
N HIS A 481 14.12 57.60 -15.00
CA HIS A 481 14.59 58.97 -14.79
C HIS A 481 14.45 59.47 -13.34
N VAL A 482 14.96 58.69 -12.38
CA VAL A 482 14.82 59.01 -10.95
C VAL A 482 15.76 60.16 -10.56
N GLU A 483 15.19 61.24 -10.03
CA GLU A 483 15.95 62.45 -9.70
C GLU A 483 16.92 62.26 -8.52
N GLY A 484 18.09 62.93 -8.61
CA GLY A 484 19.04 63.04 -7.50
C GLY A 484 19.90 61.81 -7.23
N VAL A 485 20.07 60.92 -8.21
CA VAL A 485 21.05 59.81 -8.19
C VAL A 485 22.11 60.03 -9.26
N GLU A 486 23.35 60.24 -8.84
CA GLU A 486 24.50 60.32 -9.75
C GLU A 486 25.15 58.94 -9.89
N ILE A 487 25.27 58.49 -11.13
CA ILE A 487 25.89 57.20 -11.46
C ILE A 487 27.23 57.49 -12.12
N ASP A 488 28.29 56.98 -11.54
CA ASP A 488 29.65 57.09 -12.07
C ASP A 488 29.78 56.32 -13.39
N MET A 489 29.93 57.07 -14.48
CA MET A 489 30.06 56.57 -15.84
C MET A 489 31.46 56.05 -16.18
N SER A 490 32.42 56.15 -15.24
CA SER A 490 33.80 55.70 -15.45
C SER A 490 34.00 54.19 -15.27
N GLU A 491 33.01 53.46 -14.77
CA GLU A 491 33.12 52.01 -14.60
C GLU A 491 33.20 51.29 -15.96
N ILE A 492 34.18 50.40 -16.10
CA ILE A 492 34.47 49.64 -17.33
C ILE A 492 33.23 48.94 -17.92
N ARG A 493 32.38 48.33 -17.09
CA ARG A 493 31.16 47.64 -17.56
C ARG A 493 30.12 48.60 -18.14
N ILE A 494 29.96 49.76 -17.51
CA ILE A 494 29.09 50.84 -18.00
C ILE A 494 29.65 51.40 -19.30
N GLN A 495 30.96 51.67 -19.36
CA GLN A 495 31.61 52.15 -20.58
C GLN A 495 31.46 51.15 -21.73
N ASN A 496 31.68 49.86 -21.48
CA ASN A 496 31.51 48.81 -22.48
C ASN A 496 30.06 48.73 -22.98
N PHE A 497 29.07 48.81 -22.07
CA PHE A 497 27.66 48.85 -22.44
C PHE A 497 27.31 50.10 -23.26
N LEU A 498 27.76 51.28 -22.83
CA LEU A 498 27.52 52.53 -23.55
C LEU A 498 28.17 52.52 -24.93
N ASN A 499 29.40 52.00 -25.04
CA ASN A 499 30.09 51.82 -26.32
C ASN A 499 29.30 50.88 -27.25
N PHE A 500 28.79 49.77 -26.71
CA PHE A 500 27.94 48.83 -27.44
C PHE A 500 26.62 49.47 -27.93
N VAL A 501 25.91 50.19 -27.06
CA VAL A 501 24.65 50.89 -27.42
C VAL A 501 24.88 52.04 -28.41
N ARG A 502 26.09 52.63 -28.43
CA ARG A 502 26.48 53.68 -29.37
C ARG A 502 26.86 53.15 -30.76
N LEU A 503 27.03 51.83 -30.94
CA LEU A 503 27.32 51.25 -32.24
C LEU A 503 26.22 51.62 -33.26
N PRO A 504 26.57 51.98 -34.51
CA PRO A 504 25.61 52.37 -35.54
C PRO A 504 24.50 51.31 -35.77
N ARG A 505 24.88 50.03 -35.66
CA ARG A 505 23.99 48.86 -35.76
C ARG A 505 23.05 48.66 -34.57
N VAL A 506 23.23 49.37 -33.45
CA VAL A 506 22.34 49.27 -32.27
C VAL A 506 21.57 50.58 -32.07
N LYS A 507 22.14 51.69 -32.53
CA LYS A 507 21.57 53.04 -32.41
C LYS A 507 20.16 53.18 -33.02
N HIS A 508 19.80 52.37 -34.03
CA HIS A 508 18.46 52.37 -34.61
C HIS A 508 17.40 51.75 -33.68
N LEU A 509 17.77 50.83 -32.78
CA LEU A 509 16.86 50.25 -31.78
C LEU A 509 16.44 51.27 -30.71
N LYS A 510 17.25 52.31 -30.49
CA LYS A 510 16.93 53.42 -29.57
C LYS A 510 15.75 54.28 -30.04
N LYS A 511 15.45 54.33 -31.34
CA LYS A 511 14.42 55.20 -31.92
C LYS A 511 12.98 54.71 -31.68
N ASN A 512 12.80 53.45 -31.26
CA ASN A 512 11.48 52.85 -31.00
C ASN A 512 11.01 52.97 -29.54
N LYS A 513 11.70 53.71 -28.66
CA LYS A 513 11.25 53.93 -27.28
C LYS A 513 10.22 55.06 -27.18
N ARG A 514 8.97 54.78 -27.56
CA ARG A 514 7.81 55.26 -26.79
C ARG A 514 7.29 54.06 -26.00
N ILE A 515 7.94 53.77 -24.88
CA ILE A 515 7.29 52.96 -23.83
C ILE A 515 6.16 53.86 -23.34
N ARG A 516 4.93 53.56 -23.75
CA ARG A 516 3.72 54.27 -23.31
C ARG A 516 3.74 54.27 -21.78
N HIS A 517 3.49 55.43 -21.18
CA HIS A 517 3.09 55.51 -19.79
C HIS A 517 1.90 54.56 -19.58
N CYS A 518 2.10 53.45 -18.89
CA CYS A 518 1.02 52.77 -18.19
C CYS A 518 0.69 53.61 -16.95
N GLY A 519 0.12 54.78 -17.22
CA GLY A 519 -0.53 55.64 -16.26
C GLY A 519 -1.98 55.77 -16.70
N ASN A 520 -2.82 55.04 -15.97
CA ASN A 520 -4.25 55.25 -15.76
C ASN A 520 -5.22 54.61 -16.76
N LYS A 521 -6.36 54.16 -16.21
CA LYS A 521 -7.59 53.81 -16.92
C LYS A 521 -7.86 54.74 -18.10
N SER A 522 -8.53 54.18 -19.11
CA SER A 522 -9.13 54.79 -20.33
C SER A 522 -8.12 55.40 -21.32
N GLU A 523 -8.21 55.23 -22.63
CA GLU A 523 -9.33 54.93 -23.54
C GLU A 523 -8.74 54.42 -24.88
N TYR A 524 -9.49 53.59 -25.61
CA TYR A 524 -9.14 53.14 -26.95
C TYR A 524 -9.62 54.16 -27.99
N GLU A 525 -8.72 54.70 -28.79
CA GLU A 525 -9.06 55.23 -30.12
C GLU A 525 -8.20 54.54 -31.18
N PHE A 526 -8.91 53.83 -32.06
CA PHE A 526 -8.42 53.33 -33.34
C PHE A 526 -8.51 54.47 -34.36
N HIS A 527 -7.44 54.74 -35.09
CA HIS A 527 -7.55 55.24 -36.47
C HIS A 527 -6.27 54.99 -37.28
N GLY A 528 -6.47 54.41 -38.48
CA GLY A 528 -5.67 54.61 -39.69
C GLY A 528 -4.43 53.78 -39.85
#